data_AF-A0A6G1LKX2-F1
#
_entry.id   AF-A0A6G1LKX2-F1
#
_cell.length_a   1.000
_cell.length_b   1.000
_cell.length_c   1.000
_cell.angle_alpha   90.00
_cell.angle_beta   90.00
_cell.angle_gamma   90.00
#
_symmetry.space_group_name_H-M   'P 1'
#
loop_
_entity.id
_entity.type
_entity.pdbx_description
1 polymer ?
#
loop_
_entity_poly.entity_id
_entity_poly.type
_entity_poly.pdbx_seq_one_letter_code
_entity_poly.pdbx_strand_id
1 'polypeptide(L)'
;SALEIAVSNATRALDQPDVPLLISSVKFAVNIVLDMLVISKFHVRGVQPTVNTQAARQLACNMVASIAGLIYFLTTTWQQRRSQRIEEYSSINPSFEHLLTLVRPGVYTFAESAVRNALYLWLVSGIVAMGSDYATAWGVFNTIRWGLLMVPVQALEATSLASVGHAWGAWRRSVGPHVHRAAAKTTELRGIVRPAVTSSLIALAVEIPLCLFLSFYGARQFAFYISESVKVSHVVAKMWKTIDWSYIFYADSTQLATILLATKPRWYLYQSLVSNLCWVLPWAVVVSTVGITPDDAWEYHSIVFGGSLVFSFFDILVVNAIGALRLVKGRMTLDAV
;
A
#
# COMPACT_ATOMS: atom_id res chain seq x y z
N SER A 1 12.58 9.08 -3.11
CA SER A 1 11.66 8.14 -2.44
C SER A 1 10.93 8.79 -1.28
N ALA A 2 11.58 9.16 -0.16
CA ALA A 2 10.87 9.80 0.96
C ALA A 2 10.16 11.10 0.59
N LEU A 3 10.81 11.97 -0.20
CA LEU A 3 10.20 13.22 -0.70
C LEU A 3 8.97 12.94 -1.59
N GLU A 4 9.06 11.97 -2.51
CA GLU A 4 7.97 11.55 -3.39
C GLU A 4 6.72 11.15 -2.59
N ILE A 5 6.91 10.27 -1.61
CA ILE A 5 5.84 9.75 -0.76
C ILE A 5 5.26 10.86 0.12
N ALA A 6 6.11 11.72 0.69
CA ALA A 6 5.66 12.83 1.51
C ALA A 6 4.83 13.83 0.70
N VAL A 7 5.31 14.27 -0.48
CA VAL A 7 4.58 15.19 -1.36
C VAL A 7 3.29 14.54 -1.86
N SER A 8 3.34 13.28 -2.30
CA SER A 8 2.16 12.57 -2.81
C SER A 8 1.07 12.40 -1.73
N ASN A 9 1.44 12.00 -0.52
CA ASN A 9 0.47 11.82 0.57
C ASN A 9 -0.07 13.15 1.10
N ALA A 10 0.79 14.19 1.22
CA ALA A 10 0.36 15.50 1.67
C ALA A 10 -0.61 16.17 0.67
N THR A 11 -0.32 16.09 -0.62
CA THR A 11 -1.19 16.65 -1.67
C THR A 11 -2.51 15.90 -1.79
N ARG A 12 -2.51 14.57 -1.64
CA ARG A 12 -3.75 13.77 -1.53
C ARG A 12 -4.60 14.17 -0.34
N ALA A 13 -3.98 14.44 0.82
CA ALA A 13 -4.72 14.91 2.00
C ALA A 13 -5.35 16.29 1.80
N LEU A 14 -4.81 17.10 0.88
CA LEU A 14 -5.31 18.42 0.46
C LEU A 14 -6.28 18.37 -0.73
N ASP A 15 -6.77 17.19 -1.13
CA ASP A 15 -7.62 17.01 -2.31
C ASP A 15 -7.00 17.49 -3.63
N GLN A 16 -5.67 17.36 -3.75
CA GLN A 16 -4.91 17.66 -4.98
C GLN A 16 -4.31 16.38 -5.59
N PRO A 17 -5.14 15.52 -6.23
CA PRO A 17 -4.69 14.27 -6.84
C PRO A 17 -3.92 14.46 -8.16
N ASP A 18 -3.94 15.66 -8.72
CA ASP A 18 -3.17 16.10 -9.88
C ASP A 18 -1.66 16.09 -9.65
N VAL A 19 -1.19 16.46 -8.44
CA VAL A 19 0.25 16.45 -8.12
C VAL A 19 0.83 15.02 -8.13
N PRO A 20 0.23 14.01 -7.45
CA PRO A 20 0.66 12.61 -7.58
C PRO A 20 0.62 12.08 -9.02
N LEU A 21 -0.35 12.50 -9.82
CA LEU A 21 -0.46 12.11 -11.22
C LEU A 21 0.71 12.67 -12.05
N LEU A 22 1.06 13.94 -11.84
CA LEU A 22 2.21 14.58 -12.47
C LEU A 22 3.51 13.89 -12.07
N ILE A 23 3.70 13.62 -10.77
CA ILE A 23 4.87 12.88 -10.26
C ILE A 23 5.01 11.54 -10.98
N SER A 24 3.93 10.78 -11.07
CA SER A 24 3.92 9.45 -11.71
C SER A 24 4.20 9.54 -13.22
N SER A 25 3.62 10.54 -13.90
CA SER A 25 3.79 10.75 -15.34
C SER A 25 5.22 11.19 -15.69
N VAL A 26 5.79 12.13 -14.94
CA VAL A 26 7.19 12.56 -15.11
C VAL A 26 8.13 11.40 -14.84
N LYS A 27 7.91 10.64 -13.77
CA LYS A 27 8.70 9.45 -13.44
C LYS A 27 8.67 8.44 -14.58
N PHE A 28 7.50 8.16 -15.14
CA PHE A 28 7.34 7.24 -16.27
C PHE A 28 8.09 7.73 -17.51
N ALA A 29 7.92 9.00 -17.89
CA ALA A 29 8.59 9.59 -19.05
C ALA A 29 10.11 9.59 -18.91
N VAL A 30 10.63 10.01 -17.75
CA VAL A 30 12.08 10.03 -17.46
C VAL A 30 12.64 8.61 -17.44
N ASN A 31 11.90 7.64 -16.90
CA ASN A 31 12.33 6.26 -16.90
C ASN A 31 12.47 5.70 -18.33
N ILE A 32 11.49 5.95 -19.21
CA ILE A 32 11.58 5.56 -20.63
C ILE A 32 12.80 6.18 -21.29
N VAL A 33 13.04 7.48 -21.11
CA VAL A 33 14.17 8.17 -21.72
C VAL A 33 15.50 7.60 -21.22
N LEU A 34 15.65 7.39 -19.91
CA LEU A 34 16.89 6.85 -19.33
C LEU A 34 17.11 5.38 -19.67
N ASP A 35 16.05 4.58 -19.81
CA ASP A 35 16.14 3.21 -20.31
C ASP A 35 16.55 3.19 -21.80
N MET A 36 16.00 4.09 -22.61
CA MET A 36 16.41 4.23 -24.02
C MET A 36 17.86 4.69 -24.19
N LEU A 37 18.36 5.56 -23.31
CA LEU A 37 19.73 6.09 -23.42
C LEU A 37 20.81 5.12 -22.92
N VAL A 38 20.48 4.28 -21.93
CA VAL A 38 21.49 3.51 -21.17
C VAL A 38 21.34 1.99 -21.32
N ILE A 39 20.12 1.45 -21.45
CA ILE A 39 19.88 0.01 -21.62
C ILE A 39 19.67 -0.38 -23.09
N SER A 40 19.00 0.46 -23.87
CA SER A 40 18.59 0.11 -25.23
C SER A 40 19.77 -0.29 -26.11
N LYS A 41 19.49 -1.07 -27.17
CA LYS A 41 20.47 -1.40 -28.23
C LYS A 41 21.11 -0.16 -28.88
N PHE A 42 20.51 1.01 -28.72
CA PHE A 42 21.01 2.31 -29.18
C PHE A 42 21.73 3.13 -28.09
N HIS A 43 22.23 2.49 -27.03
CA HIS A 43 22.92 3.17 -25.94
C HIS A 43 24.16 3.93 -26.42
N VAL A 44 24.57 4.93 -25.64
CA VAL A 44 25.86 5.63 -25.84
C VAL A 44 26.99 4.60 -25.76
N ARG A 45 27.72 4.39 -26.85
CA ARG A 45 28.82 3.40 -26.96
C ARG A 45 29.80 3.56 -25.79
N GLY A 46 29.98 2.52 -24.99
CA GLY A 46 31.01 2.44 -23.94
C GLY A 46 30.52 2.14 -22.52
N VAL A 47 29.22 2.18 -22.24
CA VAL A 47 28.69 1.85 -20.89
C VAL A 47 28.17 0.41 -20.87
N GLN A 48 28.81 -0.46 -20.08
CA GLN A 48 28.26 -1.78 -19.74
C GLN A 48 27.19 -1.61 -18.65
N PRO A 49 25.93 -2.01 -18.88
CA PRO A 49 24.89 -1.86 -17.90
C PRO A 49 25.16 -2.78 -16.70
N THR A 50 25.35 -2.20 -15.52
CA THR A 50 25.50 -2.95 -14.26
C THR A 50 24.29 -2.75 -13.36
N VAL A 51 24.16 -3.56 -12.31
CA VAL A 51 23.12 -3.39 -11.27
C VAL A 51 23.18 -1.99 -10.65
N ASN A 52 24.38 -1.45 -10.45
CA ASN A 52 24.58 -0.09 -9.93
C ASN A 52 24.05 0.97 -10.90
N THR A 53 24.19 0.75 -12.21
CA THR A 53 23.63 1.63 -13.26
C THR A 53 22.09 1.60 -13.24
N GLN A 54 21.48 0.47 -12.93
CA GLN A 54 20.02 0.38 -12.75
C GLN A 54 19.55 1.08 -11.47
N ALA A 55 20.27 0.91 -10.36
CA ALA A 55 19.97 1.59 -9.11
C ALA A 55 20.09 3.12 -9.25
N ALA A 56 21.15 3.61 -9.91
CA ALA A 56 21.36 5.03 -10.16
C ALA A 56 20.25 5.66 -11.01
N ARG A 57 19.77 4.96 -12.04
CA ARG A 57 18.66 5.44 -12.88
C ARG A 57 17.35 5.51 -12.11
N GLN A 58 17.02 4.48 -11.34
CA GLN A 58 15.84 4.50 -10.49
C GLN A 58 15.88 5.65 -9.48
N LEU A 59 17.06 5.93 -8.91
CA LEU A 59 17.25 7.08 -8.02
C LEU A 59 17.01 8.40 -8.75
N ALA A 60 17.61 8.58 -9.94
CA ALA A 60 17.45 9.79 -10.76
C ALA A 60 15.98 10.04 -11.14
N CYS A 61 15.27 9.01 -11.63
CA CYS A 61 13.84 9.09 -11.95
C CYS A 61 13.03 9.57 -10.74
N ASN A 62 13.25 8.96 -9.58
CA ASN A 62 12.52 9.31 -8.36
C ASN A 62 12.82 10.74 -7.90
N MET A 63 14.08 11.20 -8.01
CA MET A 63 14.47 12.56 -7.63
C MET A 63 13.83 13.61 -8.56
N VAL A 64 13.94 13.43 -9.87
CA VAL A 64 13.37 14.35 -10.87
C VAL A 64 11.85 14.46 -10.70
N ALA A 65 11.17 13.32 -10.55
CA ALA A 65 9.73 13.29 -10.33
C ALA A 65 9.31 13.98 -9.03
N SER A 66 10.05 13.76 -7.93
CA SER A 66 9.77 14.40 -6.64
C SER A 66 9.94 15.92 -6.70
N ILE A 67 11.01 16.40 -7.35
CA ILE A 67 11.30 17.83 -7.49
C ILE A 67 10.25 18.49 -8.39
N ALA A 68 9.89 17.86 -9.52
CA ALA A 68 8.84 18.37 -10.41
C ALA A 68 7.49 18.47 -9.69
N GLY A 69 7.11 17.45 -8.92
CA GLY A 69 5.89 17.48 -8.10
C GLY A 69 5.90 18.57 -7.03
N LEU A 70 7.03 18.76 -6.35
CA LEU A 70 7.18 19.82 -5.34
C LEU A 70 7.08 21.21 -5.98
N ILE A 71 7.75 21.44 -7.11
CA ILE A 71 7.67 22.72 -7.83
C ILE A 71 6.23 23.00 -8.25
N TYR A 72 5.55 22.00 -8.83
CA TYR A 72 4.16 22.15 -9.26
C TYR A 72 3.22 22.45 -8.08
N PHE A 73 3.38 21.77 -6.95
CA PHE A 73 2.59 22.06 -5.75
C PHE A 73 2.83 23.49 -5.22
N LEU A 74 4.09 23.94 -5.20
CA LEU A 74 4.43 25.29 -4.75
C LEU A 74 3.87 26.37 -5.69
N THR A 75 3.95 26.17 -7.01
CA THR A 75 3.46 27.14 -8.00
C THR A 75 1.94 27.22 -8.00
N THR A 76 1.24 26.08 -7.94
CA THR A 76 -0.23 26.04 -7.83
C THR A 76 -0.73 26.68 -6.55
N THR A 77 -0.12 26.35 -5.40
CA THR A 77 -0.47 26.97 -4.11
C THR A 77 -0.20 28.48 -4.11
N TRP A 78 0.92 28.91 -4.71
CA TRP A 78 1.24 30.34 -4.80
C TRP A 78 0.28 31.11 -5.72
N GLN A 79 -0.10 30.52 -6.86
CA GLN A 79 -1.09 31.09 -7.77
C GLN A 79 -2.47 31.19 -7.11
N GLN A 80 -2.91 30.16 -6.40
CA GLN A 80 -4.17 30.18 -5.66
C GLN A 80 -4.17 31.26 -4.57
N ARG A 81 -3.09 31.39 -3.79
CA ARG A 81 -2.91 32.48 -2.81
C ARG A 81 -2.92 33.86 -3.44
N ARG A 82 -2.48 34.00 -4.69
CA ARG A 82 -2.45 35.28 -5.41
C ARG A 82 -3.81 35.64 -6.00
N SER A 83 -4.59 34.67 -6.45
CA SER A 83 -5.94 34.86 -6.99
C SER A 83 -7.01 35.03 -5.91
N GLN A 84 -6.88 34.32 -4.79
CA GLN A 84 -7.71 34.50 -3.62
C GLN A 84 -7.10 35.59 -2.74
N ARG A 85 -7.65 36.82 -2.82
CA ARG A 85 -7.38 37.93 -1.90
C ARG A 85 -7.95 37.62 -0.49
N ILE A 86 -7.61 36.47 0.09
CA ILE A 86 -8.07 36.02 1.41
C ILE A 86 -7.09 36.54 2.45
N GLU A 87 -7.51 37.57 3.16
CA GLU A 87 -6.80 38.29 4.24
C GLU A 87 -6.59 37.47 5.53
N GLU A 88 -6.85 36.15 5.54
CA GLU A 88 -6.92 35.40 6.80
C GLU A 88 -6.30 33.99 6.73
N TYR A 89 -5.14 33.86 6.09
CA TYR A 89 -4.25 32.73 6.37
C TYR A 89 -3.00 33.25 7.04
N SER A 90 -2.94 33.08 8.37
CA SER A 90 -1.72 33.23 9.13
C SER A 90 -0.60 32.44 8.46
N SER A 91 0.57 33.04 8.36
CA SER A 91 1.79 32.41 7.86
C SER A 91 2.07 31.15 8.68
N ILE A 92 1.68 29.98 8.16
CA ILE A 92 2.00 28.69 8.80
C ILE A 92 3.48 28.42 8.52
N ASN A 93 4.33 28.94 9.39
CA ASN A 93 5.75 28.61 9.37
C ASN A 93 5.90 27.12 9.76
N PRO A 94 6.83 26.39 9.12
CA PRO A 94 7.14 25.03 9.53
C PRO A 94 7.65 25.07 10.97
N SER A 95 6.89 24.51 11.90
CA SER A 95 7.28 24.37 13.31
C SER A 95 7.70 22.94 13.59
N PHE A 96 8.74 22.78 14.40
CA PHE A 96 9.18 21.48 14.89
C PHE A 96 8.10 20.81 15.75
N GLU A 97 7.29 21.61 16.47
CA GLU A 97 6.15 21.09 17.23
C GLU A 97 5.09 20.46 16.32
N HIS A 98 4.76 21.11 15.20
CA HIS A 98 3.84 20.56 14.20
C HIS A 98 4.42 19.32 13.50
N LEU A 99 5.74 19.25 13.33
CA LEU A 99 6.36 18.02 12.82
C LEU A 99 6.22 16.88 13.84
N LEU A 100 6.41 17.16 15.13
CA LEU A 100 6.28 16.17 16.19
C LEU A 100 4.85 15.64 16.32
N THR A 101 3.83 16.46 16.07
CA THR A 101 2.43 15.99 16.04
C THR A 101 2.17 15.04 14.88
N LEU A 102 2.80 15.23 13.71
CA LEU A 102 2.72 14.29 12.58
C LEU A 102 3.50 12.99 12.81
N VAL A 103 4.62 13.05 13.53
CA VAL A 103 5.44 11.84 13.83
C VAL A 103 4.66 10.85 14.70
N ARG A 104 3.85 11.33 15.65
CA ARG A 104 3.12 10.48 16.60
C ARG A 104 2.25 9.40 15.94
N PRO A 105 1.36 9.70 14.97
CA PRO A 105 0.64 8.67 14.23
C PRO A 105 1.55 7.86 13.29
N GLY A 106 2.59 8.48 12.73
CA GLY A 106 3.52 7.84 11.79
C GLY A 106 4.41 6.76 12.41
N VAL A 107 4.76 6.86 13.69
CA VAL A 107 5.54 5.82 14.39
C VAL A 107 4.79 4.48 14.39
N TYR A 108 3.47 4.50 14.51
CA TYR A 108 2.67 3.27 14.53
C TYR A 108 2.68 2.56 13.17
N THR A 109 2.48 3.30 12.08
CA THR A 109 2.52 2.72 10.72
C THR A 109 3.94 2.33 10.32
N PHE A 110 4.96 3.07 10.78
CA PHE A 110 6.35 2.71 10.57
C PHE A 110 6.73 1.41 11.30
N ALA A 111 6.38 1.28 12.58
CA ALA A 111 6.66 0.08 13.37
C ALA A 111 5.94 -1.15 12.78
N GLU A 112 4.68 -0.99 12.39
CA GLU A 112 3.90 -2.02 11.71
C GLU A 112 4.60 -2.50 10.42
N SER A 113 4.96 -1.55 9.56
CA SER A 113 5.66 -1.83 8.29
C SER A 113 7.02 -2.49 8.53
N ALA A 114 7.78 -2.07 9.55
CA ALA A 114 9.07 -2.65 9.88
C ALA A 114 8.95 -4.13 10.30
N VAL A 115 8.02 -4.45 11.20
CA VAL A 115 7.77 -5.83 11.65
C VAL A 115 7.29 -6.71 10.49
N ARG A 116 6.29 -6.25 9.73
CA ARG A 116 5.76 -6.98 8.58
C ARG A 116 6.83 -7.26 7.53
N ASN A 117 7.62 -6.24 7.18
CA ASN A 117 8.69 -6.40 6.19
C ASN A 117 9.83 -7.29 6.69
N ALA A 118 10.17 -7.25 7.99
CA ALA A 118 11.19 -8.15 8.56
C ALA A 118 10.76 -9.61 8.46
N LEU A 119 9.52 -9.94 8.85
CA LEU A 119 8.96 -11.29 8.72
C LEU A 119 8.86 -11.73 7.26
N TYR A 120 8.43 -10.83 6.38
CA TYR A 120 8.35 -11.11 4.94
C TYR A 120 9.72 -11.40 4.34
N LEU A 121 10.75 -10.60 4.65
CA LEU A 121 12.11 -10.83 4.17
C LEU A 121 12.70 -12.14 4.68
N TRP A 122 12.36 -12.53 5.92
CA TRP A 122 12.75 -13.85 6.45
C TRP A 122 12.12 -14.99 5.63
N LEU A 123 10.82 -14.92 5.30
CA LEU A 123 10.19 -15.94 4.46
C LEU A 123 10.77 -15.96 3.04
N VAL A 124 11.00 -14.78 2.46
CA VAL A 124 11.53 -14.66 1.09
C VAL A 124 12.96 -15.17 0.98
N SER A 125 13.81 -14.99 2.00
CA SER A 125 15.17 -15.54 1.96
C SER A 125 15.16 -17.07 1.86
N GLY A 126 14.19 -17.73 2.50
CA GLY A 126 13.95 -19.17 2.34
C GLY A 126 13.55 -19.55 0.92
N ILE A 127 12.67 -18.78 0.28
CA ILE A 127 12.22 -19.03 -1.10
C ILE A 127 13.37 -18.87 -2.10
N VAL A 128 14.16 -17.82 -1.94
CA VAL A 128 15.30 -17.52 -2.84
C VAL A 128 16.41 -18.57 -2.69
N ALA A 129 16.58 -19.13 -1.49
CA ALA A 129 17.54 -20.21 -1.24
C ALA A 129 17.19 -21.53 -1.95
N MET A 130 15.94 -21.73 -2.40
CA MET A 130 15.50 -22.97 -3.08
C MET A 130 16.05 -23.12 -4.51
N GLY A 131 16.64 -22.08 -5.10
CA GLY A 131 17.31 -22.14 -6.39
C GLY A 131 16.93 -21.01 -7.35
N SER A 132 17.69 -20.91 -8.46
CA SER A 132 17.52 -19.84 -9.45
C SER A 132 16.14 -19.80 -10.07
N ASP A 133 15.57 -20.97 -10.41
CA ASP A 133 14.27 -21.04 -11.07
C ASP A 133 13.13 -20.58 -10.15
N TYR A 134 13.21 -20.92 -8.86
CA TYR A 134 12.25 -20.50 -7.84
C TYR A 134 12.39 -19.00 -7.50
N ALA A 135 13.61 -18.49 -7.42
CA ALA A 135 13.88 -17.07 -7.23
C ALA A 135 13.32 -16.23 -8.40
N THR A 136 13.53 -16.68 -9.64
CA THR A 136 12.97 -16.03 -10.82
C THR A 136 11.44 -16.13 -10.84
N ALA A 137 10.86 -17.29 -10.50
CA ALA A 137 9.41 -17.45 -10.38
C ALA A 137 8.81 -16.49 -9.36
N TRP A 138 9.43 -16.36 -8.18
CA TRP A 138 9.00 -15.41 -7.16
C TRP A 138 9.09 -13.95 -7.63
N GLY A 139 10.13 -13.60 -8.39
CA GLY A 139 10.25 -12.28 -9.02
C GLY A 139 9.11 -11.99 -9.99
N VAL A 140 8.84 -12.91 -10.92
CA VAL A 140 7.74 -12.80 -11.89
C VAL A 140 6.38 -12.72 -11.19
N PHE A 141 6.15 -13.57 -10.19
CA PHE A 141 4.93 -13.54 -9.38
C PHE A 141 4.73 -12.17 -8.70
N ASN A 142 5.78 -11.61 -8.10
CA ASN A 142 5.71 -10.27 -7.51
C ASN A 142 5.49 -9.18 -8.54
N THR A 143 6.03 -9.29 -9.74
CA THR A 143 5.76 -8.34 -10.84
C THR A 143 4.28 -8.35 -11.23
N ILE A 144 3.66 -9.53 -11.37
CA ILE A 144 2.22 -9.64 -11.64
C ILE A 144 1.42 -9.02 -10.49
N ARG A 145 1.77 -9.41 -9.26
CA ARG A 145 1.08 -8.95 -8.05
C ARG A 145 1.15 -7.43 -7.87
N TRP A 146 2.34 -6.87 -7.75
CA TRP A 146 2.51 -5.44 -7.48
C TRP A 146 2.23 -4.57 -8.70
N GLY A 147 2.51 -5.06 -9.91
CA GLY A 147 2.38 -4.29 -11.14
C GLY A 147 0.97 -4.28 -11.74
N LEU A 148 0.18 -5.33 -11.53
CA LEU A 148 -1.15 -5.46 -12.13
C LEU A 148 -2.28 -5.44 -11.10
N LEU A 149 -2.23 -6.29 -10.06
CA LEU A 149 -3.30 -6.37 -9.05
C LEU A 149 -3.25 -5.20 -8.05
N MET A 150 -2.07 -4.90 -7.50
CA MET A 150 -2.00 -3.97 -6.37
C MET A 150 -2.24 -2.52 -6.79
N VAL A 151 -2.00 -2.16 -8.05
CA VAL A 151 -2.15 -0.79 -8.54
C VAL A 151 -3.59 -0.26 -8.37
N PRO A 152 -4.65 -0.91 -8.88
CA PRO A 152 -6.02 -0.46 -8.67
C PRO A 152 -6.43 -0.49 -7.19
N VAL A 153 -6.05 -1.54 -6.45
CA VAL A 153 -6.36 -1.65 -5.01
C VAL A 153 -5.75 -0.49 -4.21
N GLN A 154 -4.48 -0.15 -4.44
CA GLN A 154 -3.80 0.94 -3.77
C GLN A 154 -4.33 2.32 -4.17
N ALA A 155 -4.75 2.48 -5.43
CA ALA A 155 -5.39 3.72 -5.88
C ALA A 155 -6.73 3.93 -5.14
N LEU A 156 -7.55 2.88 -5.06
CA LEU A 156 -8.81 2.87 -4.31
C LEU A 156 -8.58 3.10 -2.81
N GLU A 157 -7.57 2.45 -2.23
CA GLU A 157 -7.20 2.61 -0.83
C GLU A 157 -6.82 4.07 -0.53
N ALA A 158 -5.97 4.69 -1.36
CA ALA A 158 -5.53 6.06 -1.17
C ALA A 158 -6.69 7.06 -1.22
N THR A 159 -7.60 6.89 -2.18
CA THR A 159 -8.81 7.73 -2.30
C THR A 159 -9.76 7.53 -1.13
N SER A 160 -9.97 6.28 -0.72
CA SER A 160 -10.83 5.94 0.39
C SER A 160 -10.28 6.49 1.71
N LEU A 161 -8.98 6.34 1.95
CA LEU A 161 -8.29 6.86 3.14
C LEU A 161 -8.44 8.38 3.27
N ALA A 162 -8.26 9.13 2.18
CA ALA A 162 -8.48 10.58 2.18
C ALA A 162 -9.94 10.93 2.52
N SER A 163 -10.90 10.30 1.84
CA SER A 163 -12.34 10.55 2.02
C SER A 163 -12.82 10.22 3.43
N VAL A 164 -12.39 9.08 3.99
CA VAL A 164 -12.70 8.66 5.36
C VAL A 164 -12.04 9.62 6.34
N GLY A 165 -10.79 10.05 6.08
CA GLY A 165 -10.08 11.04 6.86
C GLY A 165 -10.82 12.39 6.94
N HIS A 166 -11.33 12.88 5.82
CA HIS A 166 -12.13 14.12 5.80
C HIS A 166 -13.46 13.98 6.52
N ALA A 167 -14.17 12.87 6.34
CA ALA A 167 -15.43 12.60 7.03
C ALA A 167 -15.22 12.50 8.56
N TRP A 168 -14.17 11.81 8.99
CA TRP A 168 -13.77 11.73 10.39
C TRP A 168 -13.37 13.10 10.96
N GLY A 169 -12.57 13.87 10.21
CA GLY A 169 -12.15 15.21 10.60
C GLY A 169 -13.30 16.21 10.70
N ALA A 170 -14.27 16.15 9.79
CA ALA A 170 -15.49 16.96 9.84
C ALA A 170 -16.33 16.64 11.09
N TRP A 171 -16.50 15.35 11.40
CA TRP A 171 -17.20 14.91 12.60
C TRP A 171 -16.46 15.31 13.89
N ARG A 172 -15.13 15.19 13.94
CA ARG A 172 -14.33 15.64 15.09
C ARG A 172 -14.43 17.15 15.31
N ARG A 173 -14.48 17.95 14.22
CA ARG A 173 -14.72 19.39 14.31
C ARG A 173 -16.09 19.72 14.90
N SER A 174 -17.15 18.99 14.53
CA SER A 174 -18.50 19.24 15.08
C SER A 174 -18.66 18.82 16.55
N VAL A 175 -17.87 17.84 17.02
CA VAL A 175 -17.88 17.37 18.42
C VAL A 175 -17.06 18.29 19.34
N GLY A 176 -16.06 18.97 18.81
CA GLY A 176 -15.15 19.86 19.54
C GLY A 176 -13.86 19.18 20.03
N PRO A 177 -12.73 19.92 20.10
CA PRO A 177 -11.39 19.36 20.34
C PRO A 177 -11.20 18.83 21.78
N HIS A 178 -11.95 19.33 22.75
CA HIS A 178 -11.80 18.99 24.17
C HIS A 178 -12.65 17.79 24.63
N VAL A 179 -13.51 17.24 23.76
CA VAL A 179 -14.36 16.10 24.11
C VAL A 179 -13.62 14.79 23.83
N HIS A 180 -13.15 14.16 24.90
CA HIS A 180 -12.42 12.89 24.86
C HIS A 180 -13.31 11.65 24.69
N ARG A 181 -14.61 11.76 25.00
CA ARG A 181 -15.60 10.68 24.86
C ARG A 181 -16.87 11.24 24.23
N ALA A 182 -17.02 11.04 22.93
CA ALA A 182 -18.22 11.42 22.20
C ALA A 182 -18.91 10.17 21.64
N ALA A 183 -20.23 10.13 21.77
CA ALA A 183 -21.04 9.10 21.13
C ALA A 183 -21.40 9.57 19.72
N ALA A 184 -20.97 8.84 18.71
CA ALA A 184 -21.39 9.11 17.32
C ALA A 184 -22.80 8.55 17.10
N LYS A 185 -23.66 9.32 16.40
CA LYS A 185 -24.93 8.79 15.92
C LYS A 185 -24.68 7.77 14.80
N THR A 186 -25.55 6.77 14.67
CA THR A 186 -25.43 5.73 13.61
C THR A 186 -25.41 6.33 12.19
N THR A 187 -26.07 7.47 11.99
CA THR A 187 -26.06 8.21 10.72
C THR A 187 -24.70 8.84 10.41
N GLU A 188 -24.02 9.39 11.42
CA GLU A 188 -22.68 9.97 11.30
C GLU A 188 -21.63 8.87 11.05
N LEU A 189 -21.75 7.75 11.76
CA LEU A 189 -20.92 6.57 11.54
C LEU A 189 -21.06 6.05 10.10
N ARG A 190 -22.28 5.99 9.58
CA ARG A 190 -22.53 5.57 8.19
C ARG A 190 -21.86 6.53 7.20
N GLY A 191 -21.82 7.83 7.49
CA GLY A 191 -21.11 8.82 6.69
C GLY A 191 -19.60 8.56 6.62
N ILE A 192 -18.99 8.21 7.75
CA ILE A 192 -17.55 7.93 7.85
C ILE A 192 -17.18 6.62 7.13
N VAL A 193 -18.02 5.58 7.24
CA VAL A 193 -17.72 4.23 6.71
C VAL A 193 -18.07 4.08 5.23
N ARG A 194 -19.01 4.89 4.71
CA ARG A 194 -19.50 4.76 3.32
C ARG A 194 -18.41 4.80 2.24
N PRO A 195 -17.38 5.67 2.30
CA PRO A 195 -16.31 5.68 1.30
C PRO A 195 -15.51 4.37 1.29
N ALA A 196 -15.21 3.79 2.45
CA ALA A 196 -14.52 2.50 2.56
C ALA A 196 -15.33 1.35 1.96
N VAL A 197 -16.63 1.28 2.24
CA VAL A 197 -17.52 0.24 1.69
C VAL A 197 -17.70 0.40 0.18
N THR A 198 -17.82 1.64 -0.30
CA THR A 198 -17.95 1.89 -1.76
C THR A 198 -16.66 1.49 -2.48
N SER A 199 -15.51 1.83 -1.90
CA SER A 199 -14.19 1.44 -2.41
C SER A 199 -14.01 -0.07 -2.43
N SER A 200 -14.43 -0.77 -1.37
CA SER A 200 -14.46 -2.24 -1.28
C SER A 200 -15.29 -2.87 -2.41
N LEU A 201 -16.52 -2.38 -2.65
CA LEU A 201 -17.37 -2.89 -3.72
C LEU A 201 -16.75 -2.70 -5.11
N ILE A 202 -16.12 -1.54 -5.36
CA ILE A 202 -15.43 -1.27 -6.62
C ILE A 202 -14.20 -2.18 -6.75
N ALA A 203 -13.42 -2.34 -5.67
CA ALA A 203 -12.26 -3.23 -5.65
C ALA A 203 -12.66 -4.66 -5.98
N LEU A 204 -13.71 -5.20 -5.36
CA LEU A 204 -14.23 -6.53 -5.66
C LEU A 204 -14.71 -6.65 -7.12
N ALA A 205 -15.38 -5.63 -7.65
CA ALA A 205 -15.85 -5.63 -9.04
C ALA A 205 -14.71 -5.68 -10.08
N VAL A 206 -13.51 -5.18 -9.74
CA VAL A 206 -12.33 -5.19 -10.61
C VAL A 206 -11.45 -6.42 -10.37
N GLU A 207 -11.19 -6.74 -9.10
CA GLU A 207 -10.29 -7.82 -8.69
C GLU A 207 -10.86 -9.19 -9.01
N ILE A 208 -12.17 -9.43 -8.81
CA ILE A 208 -12.77 -10.74 -9.09
C ILE A 208 -12.59 -11.13 -10.56
N PRO A 209 -12.99 -10.30 -11.56
CA PRO A 209 -12.74 -10.62 -12.97
C PRO A 209 -11.26 -10.80 -13.29
N LEU A 210 -10.38 -9.97 -12.72
CA LEU A 210 -8.95 -10.00 -13.03
C LEU A 210 -8.27 -11.26 -12.47
N CYS A 211 -8.60 -11.65 -11.23
CA CYS A 211 -8.14 -12.88 -10.62
C CYS A 211 -8.63 -14.11 -11.38
N LEU A 212 -9.91 -14.16 -11.77
CA LEU A 212 -10.45 -15.27 -12.57
C LEU A 212 -9.78 -15.35 -13.94
N PHE A 213 -9.60 -14.22 -14.62
CA PHE A 213 -8.92 -14.18 -15.92
C PHE A 213 -7.47 -14.68 -15.84
N LEU A 214 -6.71 -14.24 -14.84
CA LEU A 214 -5.34 -14.69 -14.63
C LEU A 214 -5.27 -16.16 -14.21
N SER A 215 -6.20 -16.64 -13.39
CA SER A 215 -6.24 -18.03 -12.92
C SER A 215 -6.55 -19.02 -14.05
N PHE A 216 -7.50 -18.68 -14.94
CA PHE A 216 -7.92 -19.56 -16.03
C PHE A 216 -7.05 -19.43 -17.29
N TYR A 217 -6.64 -18.22 -17.67
CA TYR A 217 -6.03 -17.98 -18.99
C TYR A 217 -4.65 -17.30 -18.90
N GLY A 218 -4.48 -16.32 -18.02
CA GLY A 218 -3.39 -15.36 -18.15
C GLY A 218 -2.08 -15.73 -17.46
N ALA A 219 -2.09 -16.31 -16.26
CA ALA A 219 -0.91 -16.36 -15.39
C ALA A 219 0.28 -17.10 -16.02
N ARG A 220 0.03 -18.24 -16.68
CA ARG A 220 1.09 -19.03 -17.33
C ARG A 220 1.69 -18.32 -18.54
N GLN A 221 0.84 -17.81 -19.44
CA GLN A 221 1.29 -17.15 -20.67
C GLN A 221 2.03 -15.86 -20.34
N PHE A 222 1.52 -15.09 -19.38
CA PHE A 222 2.16 -13.86 -18.92
C PHE A 222 3.49 -14.13 -18.21
N ALA A 223 3.56 -15.19 -17.38
CA ALA A 223 4.82 -15.60 -16.76
C ALA A 223 5.85 -16.08 -17.80
N PHE A 224 5.41 -16.78 -18.85
CA PHE A 224 6.29 -17.16 -19.96
C PHE A 224 6.79 -15.95 -20.74
N TYR A 225 5.92 -14.97 -21.00
CA TYR A 225 6.28 -13.71 -21.66
C TYR A 225 7.38 -12.94 -20.91
N ILE A 226 7.34 -12.93 -19.57
CA ILE A 226 8.33 -12.22 -18.74
C ILE A 226 9.62 -13.02 -18.57
N SER A 227 9.52 -14.34 -18.37
CA SER A 227 10.68 -15.17 -17.99
C SER A 227 11.37 -15.90 -19.13
N GLU A 228 10.72 -16.04 -20.29
CA GLU A 228 11.11 -16.90 -21.42
C GLU A 228 11.43 -18.36 -21.02
N SER A 229 11.01 -18.80 -19.83
CA SER A 229 11.29 -20.12 -19.28
C SER A 229 10.02 -20.90 -19.02
N VAL A 230 9.90 -22.06 -19.67
CA VAL A 230 8.75 -22.95 -19.51
C VAL A 230 8.62 -23.42 -18.05
N LYS A 231 9.74 -23.83 -17.42
CA LYS A 231 9.75 -24.29 -16.03
C LYS A 231 9.25 -23.21 -15.06
N VAL A 232 9.79 -22.00 -15.18
CA VAL A 232 9.38 -20.85 -14.36
C VAL A 232 7.90 -20.53 -14.57
N SER A 233 7.42 -20.53 -15.81
CA SER A 233 6.00 -20.24 -16.12
C SER A 233 5.03 -21.23 -15.45
N HIS A 234 5.41 -22.51 -15.34
CA HIS A 234 4.62 -23.53 -14.66
C HIS A 234 4.60 -23.32 -13.15
N VAL A 235 5.75 -23.01 -12.55
CA VAL A 235 5.86 -22.71 -11.12
C VAL A 235 5.01 -21.48 -10.79
N VAL A 236 5.10 -20.39 -11.56
CA VAL A 236 4.28 -19.19 -11.35
C VAL A 236 2.78 -19.48 -11.52
N ALA A 237 2.39 -20.31 -12.47
CA ALA A 237 0.99 -20.69 -12.65
C ALA A 237 0.46 -21.50 -11.46
N LYS A 238 1.24 -22.45 -10.92
CA LYS A 238 0.92 -23.17 -9.68
C LYS A 238 0.83 -22.19 -8.51
N MET A 239 1.78 -21.25 -8.44
CA MET A 239 1.83 -20.23 -7.39
C MET A 239 0.55 -19.40 -7.36
N TRP A 240 0.17 -18.90 -8.53
CA TRP A 240 -1.01 -18.05 -8.72
C TRP A 240 -2.31 -18.75 -8.34
N LYS A 241 -2.57 -19.94 -8.88
CA LYS A 241 -3.82 -20.70 -8.65
C LYS A 241 -4.06 -21.06 -7.19
N THR A 242 -3.02 -21.08 -6.36
CA THR A 242 -3.15 -21.45 -4.94
C THR A 242 -3.50 -20.23 -4.07
N ILE A 243 -3.16 -19.01 -4.51
CA ILE A 243 -3.25 -17.77 -3.71
C ILE A 243 -4.24 -16.76 -4.32
N ASP A 244 -4.66 -16.90 -5.57
CA ASP A 244 -5.57 -15.98 -6.28
C ASP A 244 -6.81 -15.56 -5.48
N TRP A 245 -7.52 -16.51 -4.87
CA TRP A 245 -8.73 -16.24 -4.08
C TRP A 245 -8.44 -15.43 -2.81
N SER A 246 -7.25 -15.60 -2.22
CA SER A 246 -6.85 -14.84 -1.03
C SER A 246 -6.57 -13.36 -1.33
N TYR A 247 -6.31 -13.01 -2.60
CA TYR A 247 -6.17 -11.60 -3.00
C TYR A 247 -7.50 -10.85 -2.98
N ILE A 248 -8.63 -11.53 -3.18
CA ILE A 248 -9.96 -10.92 -3.05
C ILE A 248 -10.16 -10.44 -1.60
N PHE A 249 -9.81 -11.28 -0.63
CA PHE A 249 -9.83 -10.93 0.79
C PHE A 249 -8.82 -9.83 1.13
N TYR A 250 -7.64 -9.87 0.52
CA TYR A 250 -6.65 -8.81 0.70
C TYR A 250 -7.18 -7.46 0.22
N ALA A 251 -7.74 -7.40 -1.00
CA ALA A 251 -8.27 -6.18 -1.58
C ALA A 251 -9.35 -5.57 -0.66
N ASP A 252 -10.29 -6.38 -0.19
CA ASP A 252 -11.34 -5.93 0.73
C ASP A 252 -10.76 -5.48 2.09
N SER A 253 -9.86 -6.29 2.67
CA SER A 253 -9.22 -5.95 3.95
C SER A 253 -8.46 -4.62 3.89
N THR A 254 -7.83 -4.32 2.75
CA THR A 254 -7.07 -3.08 2.51
C THR A 254 -8.03 -1.88 2.48
N GLN A 255 -9.17 -2.00 1.80
CA GLN A 255 -10.18 -0.93 1.79
C GLN A 255 -10.78 -0.70 3.18
N LEU A 256 -11.05 -1.77 3.94
CA LEU A 256 -11.60 -1.66 5.29
C LEU A 256 -10.58 -1.14 6.31
N ALA A 257 -9.29 -1.39 6.10
CA ALA A 257 -8.22 -0.89 6.96
C ALA A 257 -8.10 0.64 6.92
N THR A 258 -8.54 1.29 5.84
CA THR A 258 -8.57 2.75 5.73
C THR A 258 -9.38 3.41 6.86
N ILE A 259 -10.40 2.72 7.38
CA ILE A 259 -11.20 3.18 8.52
C ILE A 259 -10.34 3.30 9.77
N LEU A 260 -9.56 2.28 10.12
CA LEU A 260 -8.69 2.32 11.29
C LEU A 260 -7.51 3.27 11.08
N LEU A 261 -6.93 3.28 9.88
CA LEU A 261 -5.81 4.16 9.54
C LEU A 261 -6.19 5.64 9.67
N ALA A 262 -7.37 6.02 9.19
CA ALA A 262 -7.86 7.40 9.28
C ALA A 262 -8.30 7.79 10.71
N THR A 263 -8.86 6.85 11.49
CA THR A 263 -9.47 7.17 12.79
C THR A 263 -8.54 6.94 13.98
N LYS A 264 -7.87 5.78 14.05
CA LYS A 264 -7.04 5.33 15.17
C LYS A 264 -5.86 4.45 14.70
N PRO A 265 -4.72 5.05 14.30
CA PRO A 265 -3.52 4.31 13.90
C PRO A 265 -2.99 3.31 14.95
N ARG A 266 -3.25 3.56 16.24
CA ARG A 266 -2.91 2.63 17.33
C ARG A 266 -3.63 1.29 17.22
N TRP A 267 -4.93 1.32 16.91
CA TRP A 267 -5.74 0.12 16.77
C TRP A 267 -5.34 -0.66 15.52
N TYR A 268 -4.98 0.06 14.45
CA TYR A 268 -4.39 -0.53 13.26
C TYR A 268 -3.07 -1.27 13.58
N LEU A 269 -2.16 -0.67 14.37
CA LEU A 269 -0.92 -1.36 14.76
C LEU A 269 -1.21 -2.66 15.54
N TYR A 270 -2.11 -2.62 16.52
CA TYR A 270 -2.41 -3.84 17.30
C TYR A 270 -3.01 -4.94 16.44
N GLN A 271 -3.97 -4.59 15.58
CA GLN A 271 -4.56 -5.50 14.60
C GLN A 271 -3.47 -6.14 13.71
N SER A 272 -2.63 -5.31 13.09
CA SER A 272 -1.57 -5.85 12.22
C SER A 272 -0.54 -6.69 12.98
N LEU A 273 -0.18 -6.31 14.21
CA LEU A 273 0.73 -7.12 15.04
C LEU A 273 0.11 -8.46 15.42
N VAL A 274 -1.20 -8.52 15.71
CA VAL A 274 -1.89 -9.79 15.97
C VAL A 274 -1.83 -10.68 14.73
N SER A 275 -2.15 -10.16 13.55
CA SER A 275 -2.04 -10.94 12.32
C SER A 275 -0.61 -11.45 12.06
N ASN A 276 0.38 -10.56 12.16
CA ASN A 276 1.77 -10.91 11.87
C ASN A 276 2.38 -11.86 12.92
N LEU A 277 2.10 -11.67 14.21
CA LEU A 277 2.70 -12.47 15.28
C LEU A 277 1.93 -13.76 15.57
N CYS A 278 0.60 -13.78 15.42
CA CYS A 278 -0.20 -14.97 15.68
C CYS A 278 -0.34 -15.88 14.45
N TRP A 279 -0.23 -15.35 13.23
CA TRP A 279 -0.28 -16.16 12.01
C TRP A 279 1.08 -16.30 11.35
N VAL A 280 1.69 -15.20 10.91
CA VAL A 280 2.88 -15.26 10.05
C VAL A 280 4.09 -15.83 10.79
N LEU A 281 4.32 -15.43 12.03
CA LEU A 281 5.50 -15.86 12.81
C LEU A 281 5.52 -17.38 13.09
N PRO A 282 4.45 -18.02 13.62
CA PRO A 282 4.44 -19.47 13.83
C PRO A 282 4.69 -20.25 12.54
N TRP A 283 4.03 -19.84 11.46
CA TRP A 283 4.21 -20.48 10.17
C TRP A 283 5.60 -20.27 9.58
N ALA A 284 6.22 -19.10 9.79
CA ALA A 284 7.62 -18.88 9.39
C ALA A 284 8.58 -19.82 10.12
N VAL A 285 8.37 -20.06 11.42
CA VAL A 285 9.17 -21.01 12.20
C VAL A 285 8.98 -22.44 11.68
N VAL A 286 7.74 -22.86 11.42
CA VAL A 286 7.45 -24.21 10.86
C VAL A 286 8.11 -24.39 9.49
N VAL A 287 7.97 -23.42 8.60
CA VAL A 287 8.58 -23.45 7.26
C VAL A 287 10.10 -23.54 7.33
N SER A 288 10.73 -22.89 8.32
CA SER A 288 12.19 -22.95 8.49
C SER A 288 12.73 -24.26 9.08
N THR A 289 11.87 -25.09 9.69
CA THR A 289 12.29 -26.30 10.43
C THR A 289 11.98 -27.61 9.69
N VAL A 290 10.97 -27.62 8.82
CA VAL A 290 10.44 -28.86 8.20
C VAL A 290 11.30 -29.37 7.02
N GLY A 291 12.28 -28.60 6.54
CA GLY A 291 13.19 -29.06 5.47
C GLY A 291 12.47 -29.20 4.12
N ILE A 292 12.07 -28.05 3.57
CA ILE A 292 11.17 -27.96 2.42
C ILE A 292 11.81 -28.46 1.11
N THR A 293 11.10 -29.32 0.38
CA THR A 293 11.41 -29.73 -0.99
C THR A 293 10.69 -28.83 -2.02
N PRO A 294 11.24 -28.63 -3.23
CA PRO A 294 10.65 -27.75 -4.25
C PRO A 294 9.22 -28.10 -4.69
N ASP A 295 8.81 -29.37 -4.52
CA ASP A 295 7.49 -29.86 -4.93
C ASP A 295 6.39 -29.52 -3.91
N ASP A 296 6.70 -29.61 -2.61
CA ASP A 296 5.78 -29.34 -1.49
C ASP A 296 5.90 -27.91 -0.93
N ALA A 297 6.97 -27.20 -1.30
CA ALA A 297 7.26 -25.84 -0.81
C ALA A 297 6.07 -24.91 -0.90
N TRP A 298 5.39 -24.91 -2.04
CA TRP A 298 4.35 -23.94 -2.27
C TRP A 298 3.09 -24.17 -1.43
N GLU A 299 2.79 -25.40 -1.02
CA GLU A 299 1.63 -25.66 -0.17
C GLU A 299 1.78 -24.95 1.17
N TYR A 300 2.94 -25.08 1.81
CA TYR A 300 3.24 -24.37 3.05
C TYR A 300 3.31 -22.86 2.86
N HIS A 301 3.99 -22.37 1.80
CA HIS A 301 4.07 -20.94 1.52
C HIS A 301 2.70 -20.34 1.20
N SER A 302 1.79 -21.09 0.58
CA SER A 302 0.42 -20.63 0.31
C SER A 302 -0.41 -20.49 1.58
N ILE A 303 -0.20 -21.35 2.59
CA ILE A 303 -0.85 -21.24 3.90
C ILE A 303 -0.30 -20.02 4.66
N VAL A 304 1.02 -19.78 4.58
CA VAL A 304 1.63 -18.61 5.21
C VAL A 304 1.12 -17.32 4.57
N PHE A 305 1.31 -17.17 3.26
CA PHE A 305 0.93 -15.95 2.55
C PHE A 305 -0.58 -15.83 2.40
N GLY A 306 -1.25 -16.77 1.74
CA GLY A 306 -2.69 -16.72 1.51
C GLY A 306 -3.50 -16.76 2.81
N GLY A 307 -3.12 -17.62 3.77
CA GLY A 307 -3.77 -17.67 5.07
C GLY A 307 -3.64 -16.37 5.87
N SER A 308 -2.49 -15.70 5.80
CA SER A 308 -2.32 -14.40 6.48
C SER A 308 -3.25 -13.32 5.94
N LEU A 309 -3.52 -13.32 4.63
CA LEU A 309 -4.43 -12.37 3.99
C LEU A 309 -5.87 -12.59 4.46
N VAL A 310 -6.31 -13.85 4.53
CA VAL A 310 -7.64 -14.23 5.01
C VAL A 310 -7.80 -13.95 6.50
N PHE A 311 -6.79 -14.29 7.31
CA PHE A 311 -6.81 -13.98 8.73
C PHE A 311 -6.90 -12.47 8.98
N SER A 312 -6.09 -11.68 8.27
CA SER A 312 -6.11 -10.21 8.35
C SER A 312 -7.47 -9.63 7.99
N PHE A 313 -8.17 -10.22 7.01
CA PHE A 313 -9.52 -9.80 6.64
C PHE A 313 -10.54 -9.98 7.78
N PHE A 314 -10.56 -11.14 8.43
CA PHE A 314 -11.47 -11.35 9.56
C PHE A 314 -11.10 -10.50 10.77
N ASP A 315 -9.80 -10.34 11.02
CA ASP A 315 -9.30 -9.51 12.12
C ASP A 315 -9.69 -8.02 11.91
N ILE A 316 -9.49 -7.46 10.72
CA ILE A 316 -9.88 -6.07 10.45
C ILE A 316 -11.39 -5.86 10.57
N LEU A 317 -12.22 -6.83 10.14
CA LEU A 317 -13.67 -6.78 10.29
C LEU A 317 -14.08 -6.74 11.76
N VAL A 318 -13.50 -7.61 12.59
CA VAL A 318 -13.78 -7.68 14.03
C VAL A 318 -13.36 -6.40 14.72
N VAL A 319 -12.15 -5.91 14.45
CA VAL A 319 -11.63 -4.68 15.06
C VAL A 319 -12.44 -3.45 14.63
N ASN A 320 -12.83 -3.36 13.36
CA ASN A 320 -13.73 -2.30 12.87
C ASN A 320 -15.11 -2.37 13.52
N ALA A 321 -15.70 -3.56 13.65
CA ALA A 321 -16.99 -3.74 14.32
C ALA A 321 -16.93 -3.33 15.80
N ILE A 322 -15.88 -3.74 16.52
CA ILE A 322 -15.66 -3.34 17.92
C ILE A 322 -15.45 -1.83 18.03
N GLY A 323 -14.66 -1.23 17.14
CA GLY A 323 -14.42 0.21 17.08
C GLY A 323 -15.71 0.98 16.86
N ALA A 324 -16.51 0.59 15.88
CA ALA A 324 -17.83 1.16 15.58
C ALA A 324 -18.77 1.07 16.79
N LEU A 325 -18.87 -0.10 17.43
CA LEU A 325 -19.71 -0.31 18.61
C LEU A 325 -19.25 0.54 19.81
N ARG A 326 -17.94 0.69 20.02
CA ARG A 326 -17.39 1.54 21.09
C ARG A 326 -17.62 3.03 20.81
N LEU A 327 -17.57 3.45 19.55
CA LEU A 327 -17.83 4.81 19.14
C LEU A 327 -19.31 5.19 19.33
N VAL A 328 -20.24 4.32 18.94
CA VAL A 328 -21.69 4.53 19.15
C VAL A 328 -22.03 4.55 20.65
N LYS A 329 -21.37 3.72 21.46
CA LYS A 329 -21.56 3.69 22.92
C LYS A 329 -20.85 4.83 23.67
N GLY A 330 -20.12 5.71 22.98
CA GLY A 330 -19.35 6.80 23.59
C GLY A 330 -18.21 6.33 24.51
N ARG A 331 -17.80 5.06 24.41
CA ARG A 331 -16.74 4.46 25.24
C ARG A 331 -15.35 4.60 24.62
N MET A 332 -15.27 5.13 23.40
CA MET A 332 -14.03 5.31 22.68
C MET A 332 -13.33 6.58 23.17
N THR A 333 -12.09 6.44 23.65
CA THR A 333 -11.24 7.59 23.99
C THR A 333 -10.68 8.18 22.70
N LEU A 334 -11.00 9.43 22.43
CA LEU A 334 -10.53 10.16 21.25
C LEU A 334 -9.24 10.89 21.64
N ASP A 335 -8.23 10.82 20.76
CA ASP A 335 -6.98 11.55 21.01
C ASP A 335 -7.27 13.06 20.87
N ALA A 336 -6.63 13.87 21.71
CA ALA A 336 -6.66 15.32 21.56
C ALA A 336 -6.03 15.67 20.20
N VAL A 337 -6.72 16.52 19.44
CA VAL A 337 -6.21 17.07 18.17
C VAL A 337 -5.29 18.24 18.50
#